data_AF-A0A523U015-F1
#
_entry.id   AF-A0A523U015-F1
#
_cell.length_a   1.000
_cell.length_b   1.000
_cell.length_c   1.000
_cell.angle_alpha   90.00
_cell.angle_beta   90.00
_cell.angle_gamma   90.00
#
_symmetry.space_group_name_H-M   'P 1'
#
loop_
_entity.id
_entity.type
_entity.pdbx_description
1 polymer ?
#
loop_
_entity_poly.entity_id
_entity_poly.type
_entity_poly.pdbx_seq_one_letter_code
_entity_poly.pdbx_strand_id
1 'polypeptide(L)' 'MEVGSEVVDPDLITRIARKDENAFAELFDATRERIWAYLVNMAGREQAEDLLQEVFVKIWRFAGSLKDPDDA' A
#
# COMPACT_ATOMS: atom_id res chain seq x y z
N MET A 1 -14.10 -5.47 18.14
CA MET A 1 -13.15 -5.56 17.02
C MET A 1 -13.71 -4.64 15.97
N GLU A 2 -13.28 -3.38 15.97
CA GLU A 2 -13.72 -2.44 14.94
C GLU A 2 -13.11 -2.93 13.63
N VAL A 3 -13.97 -3.40 12.73
CA VAL A 3 -13.62 -3.63 11.34
C VAL A 3 -13.34 -2.23 10.79
N GLY A 4 -12.06 -1.87 10.72
CA GLY A 4 -11.59 -0.57 10.24
C GLY A 4 -12.12 -0.31 8.83
N SER A 5 -13.13 0.56 8.77
CA SER A 5 -13.74 1.08 7.55
C SER A 5 -12.70 1.82 6.70
N GLU A 6 -12.05 1.09 5.80
CA GLU A 6 -12.12 1.32 4.35
C GLU A 6 -12.19 2.78 3.84
N VAL A 7 -11.17 3.60 4.14
CA VAL A 7 -10.65 4.66 3.26
C VAL A 7 -9.17 4.78 3.62
N VAL A 8 -8.25 4.57 2.67
CA VAL A 8 -6.86 4.94 2.92
C VAL A 8 -6.87 6.43 3.19
N ASP A 9 -6.46 6.83 4.39
CA ASP A 9 -6.57 8.22 4.84
C ASP A 9 -6.00 9.15 3.75
N PRO A 10 -6.80 10.11 3.24
CA PRO A 10 -6.31 11.06 2.24
C PRO A 10 -5.03 11.78 2.66
N ASP A 11 -4.82 11.99 3.96
CA ASP A 11 -3.57 12.52 4.51
C ASP A 11 -2.40 11.54 4.30
N LEU A 12 -2.62 10.24 4.52
CA LEU A 12 -1.63 9.20 4.30
C LEU A 12 -1.22 9.12 2.83
N ILE A 13 -2.18 9.19 1.89
CA ILE A 13 -1.89 9.22 0.45
C ILE A 13 -1.09 10.47 0.07
N THR A 14 -1.47 11.63 0.61
CA THR A 14 -0.77 12.90 0.36
C THR A 14 0.67 12.85 0.86
N ARG A 15 0.89 12.31 2.05
CA ARG A 15 2.24 12.11 2.61
C ARG A 15 3.06 11.14 1.76
N ILE A 16 2.47 10.02 1.33
CA ILE A 16 3.14 9.06 0.43
C ILE A 16 3.50 9.72 -0.91
N ALA A 17 2.59 10.54 -1.47
CA ALA A 17 2.85 11.26 -2.72
C ALA A 17 4.06 12.21 -2.60
N ARG A 18 4.26 12.79 -1.43
CA ARG A 18 5.43 13.62 -1.07
C ARG A 18 6.67 12.80 -0.67
N LYS A 19 6.67 11.48 -0.90
CA LYS A 19 7.76 10.55 -0.56
C LYS A 19 8.09 10.51 0.94
N ASP A 20 7.07 10.60 1.80
CA ASP A 20 7.21 10.31 3.22
C ASP A 20 7.35 8.78 3.43
N GLU A 21 8.55 8.36 3.84
CA GLU A 21 8.87 6.95 4.10
C GLU A 21 8.09 6.39 5.30
N ASN A 22 7.79 7.20 6.31
CA ASN A 22 7.01 6.76 7.47
C ASN A 22 5.56 6.49 7.07
N ALA A 23 4.97 7.38 6.27
CA ALA A 23 3.62 7.17 5.73
C ALA A 23 3.54 5.90 4.87
N PHE A 24 4.60 5.61 4.10
CA PHE A 24 4.68 4.39 3.32
C PHE A 24 4.82 3.14 4.21
N ALA A 25 5.59 3.21 5.30
CA ALA A 25 5.68 2.13 6.28
C ALA A 25 4.34 1.86 7.00
N GLU A 26 3.60 2.92 7.37
CA GLU A 26 2.25 2.82 7.92
C GLU A 26 1.30 2.08 6.96
N LEU A 27 1.33 2.43 5.65
CA LEU A 27 0.56 1.72 4.63
C LEU A 27 0.97 0.24 4.51
N PHE A 28 2.28 -0.03 4.53
CA PHE A 28 2.81 -1.38 4.46
C PHE A 28 2.31 -2.23 5.62
N ASP A 29 2.48 -1.77 6.85
CA ASP A 29 2.06 -2.51 8.05
C ASP A 29 0.55 -2.75 8.07
N ALA A 30 -0.25 -1.77 7.65
CA ALA A 30 -1.70 -1.88 7.61
C ALA A 30 -2.24 -2.86 6.55
N THR A 31 -1.51 -3.07 5.44
CA THR A 31 -2.05 -3.78 4.27
C THR A 31 -1.32 -5.06 3.90
N ARG A 32 -0.07 -5.23 4.37
CA ARG A 32 0.81 -6.34 3.99
C ARG A 32 0.18 -7.71 4.19
N GLU A 33 -0.42 -7.98 5.34
CA GLU A 33 -0.97 -9.31 5.65
C GLU A 33 -2.14 -9.68 4.73
N ARG A 34 -3.00 -8.70 4.42
CA ARG A 34 -4.15 -8.89 3.53
C ARG A 34 -3.71 -9.12 2.09
N ILE A 35 -2.78 -8.31 1.59
CA ILE A 35 -2.22 -8.46 0.24
C ILE A 35 -1.47 -9.77 0.12
N TRP A 36 -0.65 -10.13 1.12
CA TRP A 36 0.07 -11.40 1.13
C TRP A 36 -0.89 -12.59 1.12
N ALA A 37 -1.92 -12.60 1.96
CA ALA A 37 -2.91 -13.68 1.97
C ALA A 37 -3.61 -13.82 0.61
N TYR A 38 -3.95 -12.71 -0.04
CA TYR A 38 -4.50 -12.72 -1.39
C TYR A 38 -3.53 -13.31 -2.43
N LEU A 39 -2.27 -12.88 -2.41
CA LEU A 39 -1.23 -13.36 -3.34
C LEU A 39 -0.92 -14.84 -3.14
N VAL A 40 -0.87 -15.32 -1.89
CA VAL A 40 -0.69 -16.74 -1.58
C VAL A 40 -1.79 -17.59 -2.19
N ASN A 41 -3.05 -17.13 -2.11
CA ASN A 41 -4.18 -17.85 -2.70
C ASN A 41 -4.15 -17.85 -4.23
N MET A 42 -3.57 -16.82 -4.86
CA MET A 42 -3.52 -16.68 -6.31
C MET A 42 -2.33 -17.39 -6.95
N ALA A 43 -1.14 -17.21 -6.40
CA ALA A 43 0.12 -17.59 -7.03
C ALA A 43 0.89 -18.66 -6.26
N GLY A 44 0.48 -19.00 -5.03
CA GLY A 44 1.23 -19.87 -4.14
C GLY A 44 2.20 -19.10 -3.24
N ARG A 45 2.64 -19.75 -2.15
CA ARG A 45 3.48 -19.10 -1.12
C ARG A 45 4.84 -18.65 -1.63
N GLU A 46 5.47 -19.44 -2.50
CA GLU A 46 6.80 -19.16 -3.04
C GLU A 46 6.80 -17.87 -3.87
N GLN A 47 5.77 -17.65 -4.69
CA GLN A 47 5.66 -16.48 -5.56
C GLN A 47 5.05 -15.27 -4.83
N ALA A 48 4.32 -15.47 -3.73
CA ALA A 48 3.61 -14.41 -3.04
C ALA A 48 4.54 -13.35 -2.41
N GLU A 49 5.71 -13.74 -1.92
CA GLU A 49 6.65 -12.79 -1.32
C GLU A 49 7.25 -11.84 -2.36
N ASP A 50 7.67 -12.36 -3.52
CA ASP A 50 8.20 -11.55 -4.61
C ASP A 50 7.14 -10.61 -5.18
N LEU A 51 5.92 -11.10 -5.39
CA LEU A 51 4.80 -10.28 -5.86
C LEU A 51 4.42 -9.19 -4.86
N LEU A 52 4.46 -9.50 -3.56
CA LEU A 52 4.20 -8.53 -2.50
C LEU A 52 5.23 -7.39 -2.55
N GLN A 53 6.51 -7.72 -2.65
CA GLN A 53 7.58 -6.72 -2.81
C GLN A 53 7.38 -5.89 -4.08
N GLU A 54 7.06 -6.52 -5.21
CA GLU A 54 6.84 -5.82 -6.47
C GLU A 54 5.66 -4.83 -6.38
N VAL A 55 4.58 -5.21 -5.71
CA VAL A 55 3.42 -4.33 -5.46
C VAL A 55 3.85 -3.09 -4.70
N PHE A 56 4.55 -3.25 -3.57
CA PHE A 56 4.99 -2.11 -2.76
C PHE A 56 6.04 -1.25 -3.47
N VAL A 57 6.98 -1.86 -4.19
CA VAL A 57 7.95 -1.12 -5.03
C VAL A 57 7.23 -0.29 -6.09
N LYS A 58 6.20 -0.84 -6.74
CA LYS A 58 5.37 -0.09 -7.70
C LYS A 58 4.66 1.07 -7.03
N ILE A 59 4.00 0.84 -5.89
CA ILE A 59 3.32 1.91 -5.14
C ILE A 59 4.31 3.04 -4.82
N TRP A 60 5.49 2.71 -4.28
CA TRP A 60 6.50 3.72 -3.97
C TRP A 60 7.01 4.46 -5.21
N ARG A 61 7.29 3.75 -6.31
CA ARG A 61 7.73 4.37 -7.58
C ARG A 61 6.71 5.36 -8.10
N PHE A 62 5.44 4.97 -8.11
CA PHE A 62 4.32 5.79 -8.60
C PHE A 62 3.72 6.72 -7.54
N ALA A 63 4.28 6.76 -6.33
CA ALA A 63 3.76 7.57 -5.23
C ALA A 63 3.55 9.03 -5.63
N GLY A 64 4.52 9.66 -6.30
CA GLY A 64 4.40 11.06 -6.76
C GLY A 64 3.40 11.29 -7.90
N SER A 65 2.78 10.24 -8.42
CA SER A 65 1.67 10.30 -9.38
C SER A 65 0.32 9.98 -8.74
N LEU A 66 0.30 9.59 -7.46
CA LEU A 66 -0.93 9.55 -6.68
C LEU A 66 -1.42 10.99 -6.58
N LYS A 67 -2.60 11.27 -7.14
CA LYS A 67 -3.16 12.62 -7.12
C LYS A 67 -3.39 13.04 -5.67
N ASP A 68 -2.97 14.24 -5.34
CA ASP A 68 -3.47 14.92 -4.15
C ASP A 68 -4.98 15.11 -4.34
N PRO A 69 -5.85 14.71 -3.40
CA PRO A 69 -7.28 15.00 -3.47
C PRO A 69 -7.58 16.50 -3.65
N ASP A 70 -6.67 17.38 -3.23
CA ASP A 70 -6.77 18.83 -3.37
C ASP A 70 -6.20 19.37 -4.70
N ASP A 71 -5.58 18.53 -5.55
CA ASP A 71 -5.09 18.89 -6.90
C ASP A 71 -6.21 18.87 -7.98
N ALA A 72 -7.48 18.73 -7.59
CA ALA A 72 -8.66 18.62 -8.48
C ALA A 72 -9.49 19.91 -8.58
#